data_AF-A0A821EB47-F1
#
_entry.id   AF-A0A821EB47-F1
#
_cell.length_a   1.000
_cell.length_b   1.000
_cell.length_c   1.000
_cell.angle_alpha   90.00
_cell.angle_beta   90.00
_cell.angle_gamma   90.00
#
_symmetry.space_group_name_H-M   'P 1'
#
loop_
_entity.id
_entity.type
_entity.pdbx_description
1 polymer ?
#
loop_
_entity_poly.entity_id
_entity_poly.type
_entity_poly.pdbx_seq_one_letter_code
_entity_poly.pdbx_strand_id
1 'polypeptide(L)'
;LIGETNRVIPAIAVVLLSATFHEYVMIFALGFFYPVMFVLFAIVGMCFFFFLPRNKGVLYNILVWAFLLIGVGLQSCFYFMEAYARKSCPPNDTFWDKLVPRSIVCRVSLPSAKLLHLEL
;
A
#
# COMPACT_ATOMS: atom_id res chain seq x y z
N LEU A 1 24.81 28.50 12.20
CA LEU A 1 23.41 28.83 12.61
C LEU A 1 22.39 27.89 11.94
N ILE A 2 22.65 26.57 11.88
CA ILE A 2 21.67 25.55 11.39
C ILE A 2 21.61 24.40 12.41
N GLY A 3 21.67 24.75 13.70
CA GLY A 3 21.55 23.81 14.81
C GLY A 3 20.34 24.22 15.64
N GLU A 4 19.56 23.25 16.09
CA GLU A 4 18.42 23.39 17.03
C GLU A 4 17.06 23.75 16.42
N THR A 5 16.75 23.33 15.19
CA THR A 5 15.36 23.37 14.67
C THR A 5 14.81 21.94 14.57
N ASN A 6 13.61 21.75 15.13
CA ASN A 6 12.86 20.50 15.26
C ASN A 6 13.20 19.43 14.19
N ARG A 7 13.97 18.39 14.56
CA ARG A 7 14.40 17.28 13.66
C ARG A 7 13.24 16.46 13.10
N VAL A 8 12.04 16.63 13.64
CA VAL A 8 10.82 15.94 13.20
C VAL A 8 10.36 16.43 11.82
N ILE A 9 10.42 17.74 11.56
CA ILE A 9 9.98 18.34 10.28
C ILE A 9 10.76 17.78 9.09
N PRO A 10 12.10 17.81 9.06
CA PRO A 10 12.85 17.23 7.95
C PRO A 10 12.66 15.71 7.85
N ALA A 11 12.48 14.99 8.98
CA ALA A 11 12.22 13.55 8.95
C ALA A 11 10.88 13.23 8.26
N ILE A 12 9.80 13.93 8.62
CA ILE A 12 8.49 13.77 7.98
C ILE A 12 8.56 14.15 6.50
N ALA A 13 9.23 15.27 6.17
CA ALA A 13 9.36 15.73 4.80
C ALA A 13 10.04 14.69 3.90
N VAL A 14 11.13 14.08 4.37
CA VAL A 14 11.85 13.04 3.62
C VAL A 14 11.01 11.77 3.47
N VAL A 15 10.27 11.36 4.51
CA VAL A 15 9.38 10.20 4.45
C VAL A 15 8.26 10.41 3.44
N LEU A 16 7.60 11.58 3.45
CA LEU A 16 6.53 11.90 2.50
C LEU A 16 7.03 12.02 1.06
N LEU A 17 8.19 12.66 0.87
CA LEU A 17 8.81 12.75 -0.45
C LEU A 17 9.14 11.36 -0.98
N SER A 18 9.76 10.51 -0.14
CA SER A 18 10.05 9.12 -0.48
C SER A 18 8.79 8.34 -0.83
N ALA A 19 7.74 8.42 -0.01
CA ALA A 19 6.47 7.74 -0.26
C ALA A 19 5.84 8.14 -1.60
N THR A 20 5.94 9.41 -1.97
CA THR A 20 5.45 9.94 -3.26
C THR A 20 6.19 9.32 -4.44
N PHE A 21 7.52 9.22 -4.36
CA PHE A 21 8.32 8.58 -5.41
C PHE A 21 8.03 7.08 -5.54
N HIS A 22 7.87 6.38 -4.43
CA HIS A 22 7.52 4.95 -4.45
C HIS A 22 6.16 4.72 -5.11
N GLU A 23 5.16 5.55 -4.78
CA GLU A 23 3.87 5.49 -5.45
C GLU A 23 3.98 5.81 -6.95
N TYR A 24 4.75 6.83 -7.34
CA TYR A 24 4.98 7.18 -8.74
C TYR A 24 5.53 6.00 -9.56
N VAL A 25 6.53 5.29 -9.03
CA VAL A 25 7.10 4.10 -9.68
C VAL A 25 6.06 2.99 -9.82
N MET A 26 5.22 2.78 -8.81
CA MET A 26 4.16 1.76 -8.88
C MET A 26 3.07 2.11 -9.89
N ILE A 27 2.66 3.38 -9.97
CA ILE A 27 1.71 3.86 -10.99
C ILE A 27 2.26 3.59 -12.38
N PHE A 28 3.54 3.89 -12.60
CA PHE A 28 4.21 3.65 -13.87
C PHE A 28 4.31 2.15 -14.19
N ALA A 29 4.64 1.31 -13.21
CA ALA A 29 4.79 -0.13 -13.39
C ALA A 29 3.45 -0.86 -13.64
N LEU A 30 2.38 -0.45 -12.96
CA LEU A 30 1.08 -1.13 -12.99
C LEU A 30 0.08 -0.49 -13.96
N GLY A 31 0.24 0.78 -14.31
CA GLY A 31 -0.65 1.52 -15.20
C GLY A 31 -1.97 1.99 -14.56
N PHE A 32 -2.11 1.86 -13.24
CA PHE A 32 -3.26 2.35 -12.47
C PHE A 32 -2.82 2.97 -11.14
N PHE A 33 -3.65 3.82 -10.56
CA PHE A 33 -3.37 4.51 -9.30
C PHE A 33 -3.93 3.71 -8.12
N TYR A 34 -3.08 3.31 -7.18
CA TYR A 34 -3.51 2.63 -5.97
C TYR A 34 -2.59 2.97 -4.77
N PRO A 35 -3.02 3.88 -3.88
CA PRO A 35 -2.16 4.57 -2.90
C PRO A 35 -1.82 3.73 -1.66
N VAL A 36 -1.87 2.41 -1.77
CA VAL A 36 -1.49 1.50 -0.68
C VAL A 36 -0.04 1.70 -0.26
N MET A 37 0.86 1.89 -1.23
CA MET A 37 2.27 2.17 -0.97
C MET A 37 2.50 3.44 -0.17
N PHE A 38 1.85 4.54 -0.58
CA PHE A 38 1.99 5.81 0.10
C PHE A 38 1.47 5.75 1.53
N VAL A 39 0.29 5.15 1.72
CA VAL A 39 -0.31 4.99 3.06
C VAL A 39 0.56 4.10 3.96
N LEU A 40 1.05 2.97 3.46
CA LEU A 40 1.94 2.09 4.23
C LEU A 40 3.23 2.82 4.62
N PHE A 41 3.93 3.46 3.69
CA PHE A 41 5.18 4.15 4.00
C PHE A 41 4.98 5.36 4.92
N ALA A 42 3.92 6.14 4.72
CA ALA A 42 3.63 7.30 5.56
C ALA A 42 3.22 6.89 6.97
N ILE A 43 2.25 5.98 7.13
CA ILE A 43 1.74 5.57 8.44
C ILE A 43 2.78 4.72 9.17
N VAL A 44 3.27 3.64 8.53
CA VAL A 44 4.23 2.74 9.18
C VAL A 44 5.53 3.47 9.45
N GLY A 45 6.04 4.24 8.48
CA GLY A 45 7.27 5.04 8.65
C GLY A 45 7.18 6.06 9.78
N MET A 46 6.04 6.78 9.90
CA MET A 46 5.82 7.69 11.03
C MET A 46 5.66 6.93 12.35
N CYS A 47 4.96 5.79 12.35
CA CYS A 47 4.82 4.96 13.55
C CYS A 47 6.19 4.48 14.05
N PHE A 48 7.09 4.06 13.15
CA PHE A 48 8.47 3.72 13.50
C PHE A 48 9.24 4.89 14.09
N PHE A 49 9.04 6.09 13.57
CA PHE A 49 9.72 7.28 14.05
C PHE A 49 9.26 7.73 15.46
N PHE A 50 7.97 7.60 15.77
CA PHE A 50 7.41 8.07 17.05
C PHE A 50 7.33 7.00 18.15
N PHE A 51 6.91 5.78 17.81
CA PHE A 51 6.53 4.77 18.80
C PHE A 51 7.62 3.75 19.09
N LEU A 52 8.54 3.48 18.16
CA LEU A 52 9.55 2.49 18.45
C LEU A 52 10.63 3.05 19.39
N PRO A 53 10.84 2.41 20.55
CA PRO A 53 11.88 2.84 21.48
C PRO A 53 13.24 2.72 20.79
N ARG A 54 14.09 3.73 20.95
CA ARG A 54 15.45 3.79 20.37
C ARG A 54 16.42 2.75 20.94
N ASN A 55 15.91 1.83 21.77
CA ASN A 55 16.65 0.77 22.40
C ASN A 55 17.05 -0.27 21.35
N LYS A 56 18.36 -0.41 21.13
CA LYS A 56 18.97 -1.31 20.13
C LYS A 56 18.92 -2.80 20.53
N GLY A 57 17.86 -3.23 21.21
CA GLY A 57 17.71 -4.60 21.69
C GLY A 57 17.26 -5.58 20.60
N VAL A 58 17.39 -6.87 20.87
CA VAL A 58 16.94 -7.97 19.98
C VAL A 58 15.45 -7.82 19.62
N LEU A 59 14.62 -7.41 20.58
CA LEU A 59 13.18 -7.22 20.36
C LEU A 59 12.88 -6.11 19.35
N TYR A 60 13.63 -5.01 19.35
CA TYR A 60 13.49 -3.94 18.37
C TYR A 60 13.77 -4.48 16.95
N ASN A 61 14.83 -5.26 16.78
CA ASN A 61 15.16 -5.85 15.49
C ASN A 61 14.04 -6.80 15.00
N ILE A 62 13.55 -7.68 15.86
CA ILE A 62 12.44 -8.60 15.52
C ILE A 62 11.19 -7.82 15.10
N LEU A 63 10.82 -6.77 15.83
CA LEU A 63 9.66 -5.94 15.49
C LEU A 63 9.83 -5.24 14.15
N VAL A 64 11.00 -4.65 13.89
CA VAL A 64 11.32 -4.03 12.59
C VAL A 64 11.12 -5.04 11.46
N TRP A 65 11.72 -6.23 11.57
CA TRP A 65 11.58 -7.27 10.55
C TRP A 65 10.13 -7.74 10.39
N ALA A 66 9.40 -7.94 11.48
CA ALA A 66 8.00 -8.36 11.44
C ALA A 66 7.12 -7.35 10.68
N PHE A 67 7.19 -6.07 11.02
CA PHE A 67 6.43 -5.03 10.33
C PHE A 67 6.87 -4.84 8.87
N LEU A 68 8.16 -4.99 8.55
CA LEU A 68 8.64 -4.94 7.17
C LEU A 68 8.03 -6.08 6.34
N LEU A 69 8.05 -7.31 6.86
CA LEU A 69 7.46 -8.46 6.18
C LEU A 69 5.94 -8.31 6.02
N ILE A 70 5.24 -7.84 7.06
CA ILE A 70 3.81 -7.57 6.99
C ILE A 70 3.50 -6.47 5.96
N GLY A 71 4.29 -5.39 5.94
CA GLY A 71 4.12 -4.29 4.99
C GLY A 71 4.25 -4.74 3.55
N VAL A 72 5.33 -5.48 3.22
CA VAL A 72 5.54 -6.04 1.88
C VAL A 72 4.46 -7.07 1.51
N GLY A 73 4.06 -7.91 2.47
CA GLY A 73 2.98 -8.88 2.30
C GLY A 73 1.65 -8.22 1.98
N LEU A 74 1.21 -7.25 2.79
CA LEU A 74 -0.03 -6.50 2.57
C LEU A 74 0.00 -5.78 1.22
N GLN A 75 1.09 -5.07 0.93
CA GLN A 75 1.25 -4.34 -0.32
C GLN A 75 1.10 -5.27 -1.53
N SER A 76 1.81 -6.39 -1.56
CA SER A 76 1.74 -7.35 -2.66
C SER A 76 0.34 -7.95 -2.80
N CYS A 77 -0.29 -8.39 -1.71
CA CYS A 77 -1.66 -8.91 -1.72
C CYS A 77 -2.65 -7.91 -2.31
N PHE A 78 -2.61 -6.66 -1.87
CA PHE A 78 -3.49 -5.59 -2.33
C PHE A 78 -3.30 -5.30 -3.83
N TYR A 79 -2.06 -5.28 -4.32
CA TYR A 79 -1.79 -5.10 -5.75
C TYR A 79 -2.26 -6.30 -6.59
N PHE A 80 -2.09 -7.53 -6.11
CA PHE A 80 -2.59 -8.71 -6.82
C PHE A 80 -4.12 -8.76 -6.85
N MET A 81 -4.80 -8.42 -5.77
CA MET A 81 -6.27 -8.34 -5.73
C MET A 81 -6.80 -7.33 -6.75
N GLU A 82 -6.19 -6.14 -6.81
CA GLU A 82 -6.59 -5.11 -7.78
C GLU A 82 -6.31 -5.54 -9.22
N ALA A 83 -5.14 -6.14 -9.48
CA ALA A 83 -4.80 -6.66 -10.80
C ALA A 83 -5.77 -7.78 -11.25
N TYR A 84 -6.21 -8.64 -10.32
CA TYR A 84 -7.19 -9.69 -10.58
C TYR A 84 -8.59 -9.13 -10.84
N ALA A 85 -9.01 -8.13 -10.06
CA ALA A 85 -10.30 -7.45 -10.24
C ALA A 85 -10.38 -6.73 -11.59
N ARG A 86 -9.28 -6.10 -12.04
CA ARG A 86 -9.20 -5.43 -13.35
C ARG A 86 -9.27 -6.39 -14.54
N LYS A 87 -8.82 -7.63 -14.37
CA LYS A 87 -8.97 -8.70 -15.40
C LYS A 87 -10.37 -9.28 -15.44
N SER A 88 -11.04 -9.36 -14.28
CA SER A 88 -12.34 -10.04 -14.15
C SER A 88 -13.53 -9.13 -14.46
N CYS A 89 -13.40 -7.82 -14.23
CA CYS A 89 -14.47 -6.84 -14.45
C CYS A 89 -14.23 -6.03 -15.73
N PRO A 90 -15.27 -5.72 -16.52
CA PRO A 90 -15.14 -4.96 -17.75
C PRO A 90 -14.58 -3.55 -17.48
N PRO A 91 -13.72 -3.02 -18.37
CA PRO A 91 -13.21 -1.66 -18.23
C PRO A 91 -14.29 -0.62 -18.48
N ASN A 92 -14.18 0.52 -17.78
CA ASN A 92 -15.00 1.69 -18.05
C ASN A 92 -14.08 2.77 -18.62
N ASP A 93 -14.40 3.34 -19.79
CA ASP A 93 -13.51 4.27 -20.53
C ASP A 93 -13.34 5.65 -19.87
N THR A 94 -13.67 5.76 -18.58
CA THR A 94 -13.63 7.00 -17.83
C THR A 94 -12.28 7.15 -17.13
N PHE A 95 -11.69 8.35 -17.12
CA PHE A 95 -10.45 8.64 -16.38
C PHE A 95 -10.50 8.19 -14.90
N TRP A 96 -11.69 8.28 -14.29
CA TRP A 96 -11.97 7.82 -12.93
C TRP A 96 -11.71 6.33 -12.70
N ASP A 97 -11.75 5.49 -13.74
CA ASP A 97 -11.48 4.05 -13.67
C ASP A 97 -9.98 3.74 -13.40
N LYS A 98 -9.11 4.73 -13.61
CA LYS A 98 -7.68 4.64 -13.24
C LYS A 98 -7.41 5.06 -11.79
N LEU A 99 -8.25 5.92 -11.20
CA LEU A 99 -8.10 6.39 -9.82
C LEU A 99 -8.86 5.53 -8.80
N VAL A 100 -10.00 4.98 -9.20
CA VAL A 100 -10.85 4.21 -8.29
C VAL A 100 -10.44 2.73 -8.34
N PRO A 101 -10.11 2.11 -7.20
CA PRO A 101 -9.77 0.70 -7.16
C PRO A 101 -10.99 -0.17 -7.46
N ARG A 102 -10.86 -1.07 -8.45
CA ARG A 102 -11.95 -1.98 -8.84
C ARG A 102 -12.18 -3.08 -7.81
N SER A 103 -11.18 -3.39 -6.99
CA SER A 103 -11.28 -4.38 -5.90
C SER A 103 -12.35 -4.04 -4.85
N ILE A 104 -12.68 -2.76 -4.67
CA ILE A 104 -13.69 -2.30 -3.69
C ILE A 104 -15.07 -2.11 -4.35
N VAL A 105 -15.07 -1.62 -5.58
CA VAL A 105 -16.31 -1.23 -6.30
C VAL A 105 -16.92 -2.39 -7.06
N CYS A 106 -16.09 -3.23 -7.68
CA CYS A 106 -16.58 -4.37 -8.44
C CYS A 106 -16.90 -5.52 -7.47
N ARG A 107 -18.19 -5.81 -7.31
CA ARG A 107 -18.59 -7.15 -6.87
C ARG A 107 -18.29 -8.06 -8.04
N VAL A 108 -17.44 -9.07 -7.83
CA VAL A 108 -17.22 -10.12 -8.84
C VAL A 108 -18.60 -10.61 -9.26
N SER A 109 -19.01 -10.28 -10.48
CA SER A 109 -20.11 -10.95 -11.14
C SER A 109 -19.60 -12.36 -11.43
N LEU A 110 -19.61 -13.21 -10.40
CA LEU A 110 -19.49 -14.64 -10.60
C LEU A 110 -20.59 -14.98 -11.59
N PRO A 111 -20.28 -15.57 -12.76
CA PRO A 111 -21.33 -16.20 -13.52
C PRO A 111 -21.99 -17.19 -12.56
N SER A 112 -23.30 -17.05 -12.34
CA SER A 112 -24.08 -17.88 -11.42
C SER A 112 -23.91 -19.40 -11.65
N ALA A 113 -23.30 -19.79 -12.79
CA ALA A 113 -22.88 -21.14 -13.12
C ALA A 113 -21.79 -21.75 -12.21
N LYS A 114 -20.94 -20.95 -11.53
CA LYS A 114 -19.86 -21.51 -10.67
C LYS A 114 -20.28 -21.82 -9.23
N LEU A 115 -21.40 -21.27 -8.77
CA LEU A 115 -22.00 -21.61 -7.47
C LEU A 115 -22.80 -22.92 -7.52
N LEU A 116 -23.32 -23.31 -8.69
CA LEU A 116 -24.06 -24.56 -8.87
C LEU A 116 -23.17 -25.82 -8.83
N HIS A 117 -21.85 -25.66 -8.87
CA HIS A 117 -20.87 -26.77 -8.83
C HIS A 117 -20.20 -26.96 -7.45
N LEU A 118 -20.52 -26.13 -6.46
CA LEU A 118 -20.06 -26.29 -5.07
C LEU A 118 -21.17 -26.79 -4.13
N GLU A 119 -22.41 -26.91 -4.64
CA GLU A 119 -23.59 -27.42 -3.95
C GLU A 119 -24.03 -28.80 -4.49
N LEU A 120 -23.16 -29.50 -5.25
CA LEU A 120 -23.43 -30.83 -5.83
C LEU A 120 -22.21 -31.75 -5.75
#